data_AF-A0A5M3WGA0-F1
#
_entry.id   AF-A0A5M3WGA0-F1
#
_cell.length_a   1.000
_cell.length_b   1.000
_cell.length_c   1.000
_cell.angle_alpha   90.00
_cell.angle_beta   90.00
_cell.angle_gamma   90.00
#
_symmetry.space_group_name_H-M   'P 1'
#
loop_
_entity.id
_entity.type
_entity.pdbx_description
1 polymer ?
#
loop_
_entity_poly.entity_id
_entity_poly.type
_entity_poly.pdbx_seq_one_letter_code
_entity_poly.pdbx_strand_id
1 'polypeptide(L)'
;MGDFNDEPFDTSLVTHALSTRQRRRVLKAETPRLWNLMWPAIGLPEGSFYFNNEPNLLDQFLVNANMARQDATLAVDADSVQILKFDGMVNPGTYPSPVPFGGMGNEVNQEGFSDHFPIGLRVTEAD
;
A
#
# COMPACT_ATOMS: atom_id res chain seq x y z
N MET A 1 -10.30 -17.44 1.34
CA MET A 1 -8.96 -16.81 1.38
C MET A 1 -8.89 -15.97 0.12
N GLY A 2 -8.78 -14.66 0.24
CA GLY A 2 -8.65 -13.76 -0.92
C GLY A 2 -7.25 -13.84 -1.52
N ASP A 3 -7.11 -13.38 -2.76
CA ASP A 3 -5.84 -13.27 -3.48
C ASP A 3 -5.04 -12.01 -3.09
N PHE A 4 -5.50 -11.25 -2.08
CA PHE A 4 -4.96 -9.97 -1.62
C PHE A 4 -5.05 -8.83 -2.66
N ASN A 5 -5.89 -8.97 -3.70
CA ASN A 5 -6.30 -7.86 -4.58
C ASN A 5 -7.46 -7.07 -3.96
N ASP A 6 -7.25 -6.57 -2.74
CA ASP A 6 -8.30 -5.98 -1.92
C ASP A 6 -7.93 -4.55 -1.50
N GLU A 7 -8.94 -3.71 -1.31
CA GLU A 7 -8.81 -2.35 -0.76
C GLU A 7 -8.67 -2.38 0.78
N PRO A 8 -8.15 -1.31 1.42
CA PRO A 8 -7.98 -1.28 2.88
C PRO A 8 -9.25 -1.53 3.70
N PHE A 9 -10.43 -1.30 3.11
CA PHE A 9 -11.74 -1.46 3.75
C PHE A 9 -12.40 -2.83 3.50
N ASP A 10 -11.80 -3.68 2.66
CA ASP A 10 -12.41 -4.95 2.29
C ASP A 10 -12.37 -5.98 3.42
N THR A 11 -13.22 -7.00 3.27
CA THR A 11 -13.45 -8.02 4.31
C THR A 11 -12.18 -8.81 4.63
N SER A 12 -11.35 -9.10 3.63
CA SER A 12 -10.06 -9.79 3.84
C SER A 12 -9.14 -9.01 4.77
N LEU A 13 -9.08 -7.68 4.63
CA LEU A 13 -8.29 -6.81 5.49
C LEU A 13 -8.94 -6.64 6.86
N VAL A 14 -10.19 -6.20 6.91
CA VAL A 14 -10.84 -5.78 8.16
C VAL A 14 -11.22 -6.97 9.04
N THR A 15 -11.74 -8.04 8.45
CA THR A 15 -12.29 -9.19 9.19
C THR A 15 -11.29 -10.33 9.30
N HIS A 16 -10.59 -10.68 8.21
CA HIS A 16 -9.70 -11.84 8.22
C HIS A 16 -8.28 -11.50 8.70
N ALA A 17 -7.70 -10.38 8.27
CA ALA A 17 -6.39 -9.91 8.73
C ALA A 17 -6.46 -9.07 10.02
N LEU A 18 -7.69 -8.76 10.51
CA LEU A 18 -7.93 -7.90 11.67
C LEU A 18 -7.24 -6.53 11.57
N SER A 19 -7.15 -6.04 10.34
CA SER A 19 -6.54 -4.77 9.98
C SER A 19 -7.43 -3.59 10.37
N THR A 20 -6.82 -2.48 10.79
CA THR A 20 -7.54 -1.28 11.17
C THR A 20 -6.75 -0.01 10.90
N ARG A 21 -7.45 1.09 10.63
CA ARG A 21 -6.85 2.43 10.46
C ARG A 21 -6.30 3.04 11.75
N GLN A 22 -6.71 2.56 12.92
CA GLN A 22 -6.41 3.22 14.19
C GLN A 22 -5.24 2.56 14.92
N ARG A 23 -4.09 3.23 14.96
CA ARG A 23 -2.92 2.83 15.75
C ARG A 23 -3.26 2.46 17.19
N ARG A 24 -4.10 3.25 17.88
CA ARG A 24 -4.50 2.99 19.27
C ARG A 24 -5.24 1.66 19.43
N ARG A 25 -6.07 1.26 18.47
CA ARG A 25 -6.76 -0.05 18.50
C ARG A 25 -5.77 -1.21 18.37
N VAL A 26 -4.67 -1.02 17.66
CA VAL A 26 -3.61 -2.03 17.54
C VAL A 26 -2.79 -2.13 18.82
N LEU A 27 -2.41 -0.99 19.40
CA LEU A 27 -1.61 -0.95 20.63
C LEU A 27 -2.34 -1.41 21.90
N LYS A 28 -3.68 -1.37 21.90
CA LYS A 28 -4.53 -1.68 23.06
C LYS A 28 -5.39 -2.94 22.89
N ALA A 29 -5.23 -3.68 21.80
CA ALA A 29 -6.03 -4.89 21.60
C ALA A 29 -5.48 -6.07 22.41
N GLU A 30 -6.40 -6.90 22.92
CA GLU A 30 -6.09 -8.20 23.52
C GLU A 30 -5.79 -9.24 22.45
N THR A 31 -6.54 -9.21 21.34
CA THR A 31 -6.26 -10.00 20.14
C THR A 31 -5.28 -9.25 19.23
N PRO A 32 -4.24 -9.89 18.68
CA PRO A 32 -3.34 -9.25 17.71
C PRO A 32 -4.11 -8.59 16.56
N ARG A 33 -3.75 -7.36 16.23
CA ARG A 33 -4.30 -6.56 15.13
C ARG A 33 -3.18 -5.95 14.31
N LEU A 34 -3.51 -5.56 13.09
CA LEU A 34 -2.61 -4.88 12.19
C LEU A 34 -3.08 -3.44 11.95
N TRP A 35 -2.15 -2.50 12.02
CA TRP A 35 -2.37 -1.12 11.66
C TRP A 35 -2.09 -0.98 10.16
N ASN A 36 -3.13 -0.68 9.38
CA ASN A 36 -2.96 -0.44 7.96
C ASN A 36 -2.64 1.03 7.72
N LEU A 37 -1.45 1.26 7.17
CA LEU A 37 -0.93 2.60 6.92
C LEU A 37 -1.43 3.21 5.62
N MET A 38 -2.12 2.46 4.76
CA MET A 38 -2.65 2.97 3.48
C MET A 38 -4.02 3.64 3.61
N TRP A 39 -4.66 3.60 4.78
CA TRP A 39 -5.95 4.25 4.99
C TRP A 39 -6.00 5.74 4.63
N PRO A 40 -4.96 6.56 4.91
CA PRO A 40 -4.93 7.95 4.46
C PRO A 40 -4.95 8.09 2.92
N ALA A 41 -4.34 7.15 2.19
CA ALA A 41 -4.26 7.21 0.74
C ALA A 41 -5.62 7.05 0.05
N ILE A 42 -6.61 6.39 0.71
CA ILE A 42 -7.98 6.24 0.17
C ILE A 42 -8.64 7.60 -0.10
N GLY A 43 -8.27 8.63 0.67
CA GLY A 43 -8.79 9.98 0.48
C GLY A 43 -8.15 10.76 -0.66
N LEU A 44 -7.16 10.20 -1.35
CA LEU A 44 -6.41 10.83 -2.43
C LEU A 44 -6.87 10.28 -3.79
N PRO A 45 -6.81 11.08 -4.87
CA PRO A 45 -7.14 10.62 -6.22
C PRO A 45 -6.00 9.80 -6.86
N GLU A 46 -5.31 8.98 -6.06
CA GLU A 46 -4.14 8.22 -6.47
C GLU A 46 -4.20 6.79 -5.93
N GLY A 47 -3.69 5.83 -6.70
CA GLY A 47 -3.66 4.42 -6.35
C GLY A 47 -2.29 3.80 -6.65
N SER A 48 -2.03 2.62 -6.11
CA SER A 48 -0.89 1.81 -6.54
C SER A 48 -1.20 1.07 -7.83
N PHE A 49 -2.47 0.72 -8.07
CA PHE A 49 -2.95 0.06 -9.28
C PHE A 49 -4.05 0.89 -9.95
N TYR A 50 -4.23 0.73 -11.25
CA TYR A 50 -5.27 1.43 -12.00
C TYR A 50 -6.03 0.48 -12.92
N PHE A 51 -7.36 0.45 -12.78
CA PHE A 51 -8.24 -0.33 -13.63
C PHE A 51 -9.37 0.54 -14.16
N ASN A 52 -9.60 0.52 -15.48
CA ASN A 52 -10.57 1.40 -16.14
C ASN A 52 -10.39 2.89 -15.80
N ASN A 53 -9.15 3.35 -15.65
CA ASN A 53 -8.77 4.70 -15.21
C ASN A 53 -9.17 5.07 -13.77
N GLU A 54 -9.61 4.10 -12.97
CA GLU A 54 -9.88 4.29 -11.54
C GLU A 54 -8.69 3.81 -10.70
N PRO A 55 -8.25 4.61 -9.71
CA PRO A 55 -7.17 4.22 -8.81
C PRO A 55 -7.64 3.18 -7.78
N ASN A 56 -6.78 2.20 -7.50
CA ASN A 56 -6.96 1.20 -6.45
C ASN A 56 -5.74 1.12 -5.53
N LEU A 57 -5.95 0.77 -4.25
CA LEU A 57 -4.90 0.63 -3.24
C LEU A 57 -4.67 -0.83 -2.85
N LEU A 58 -4.30 -1.64 -3.85
CA LEU A 58 -4.07 -3.07 -3.66
C LEU A 58 -2.81 -3.33 -2.83
N ASP A 59 -1.77 -2.51 -3.02
CA ASP A 59 -0.50 -2.63 -2.30
C ASP A 59 -0.58 -1.92 -0.94
N GLN A 60 -0.25 -2.65 0.14
CA GLN A 60 -0.53 -2.17 1.51
C GLN A 60 0.56 -2.50 2.54
N PHE A 61 0.82 -1.55 3.44
CA PHE A 61 1.64 -1.76 4.64
C PHE A 61 0.76 -2.07 5.86
N LEU A 62 0.90 -3.29 6.39
CA LEU A 62 0.25 -3.76 7.60
C LEU A 62 1.25 -3.91 8.75
N VAL A 63 1.07 -3.13 9.81
CA VAL A 63 2.04 -2.98 10.89
C VAL A 63 1.51 -3.55 12.20
N ASN A 64 2.27 -4.43 12.84
CA ASN A 64 1.88 -5.00 14.13
C ASN A 64 2.12 -4.03 15.31
N ALA A 65 1.67 -4.40 16.52
CA ALA A 65 1.82 -3.56 17.69
C ALA A 65 3.28 -3.27 18.08
N ASN A 66 4.24 -4.16 17.75
CA ASN A 66 5.64 -3.97 18.11
C ASN A 66 6.26 -2.82 17.32
N MET A 67 6.06 -2.78 16.01
CA MET A 67 6.56 -1.70 15.16
C MET A 67 5.74 -0.41 15.26
N ALA A 68 4.49 -0.51 15.75
CA ALA A 68 3.62 0.63 15.95
C ALA A 68 3.89 1.39 17.26
N ARG A 69 4.87 1.04 18.09
CA ARG A 69 5.24 1.82 19.30
C ARG A 69 6.28 2.90 18.94
N GLN A 70 6.25 4.04 19.65
CA GLN A 70 7.20 5.14 19.36
C GLN A 70 8.63 4.81 19.80
N ASP A 71 8.75 3.98 20.83
CA ASP A 71 9.99 3.53 21.47
C ASP A 71 10.39 2.11 21.03
N ALA A 72 9.86 1.63 19.90
CA ALA A 72 10.20 0.32 19.39
C ALA A 72 11.65 0.29 18.87
N THR A 73 12.37 -0.81 19.14
CA THR A 73 13.68 -1.06 18.52
C THR A 73 13.61 -1.02 17.00
N LEU A 74 12.50 -1.47 16.41
CA LEU A 74 12.21 -1.30 14.99
C LEU A 74 10.85 -0.60 14.88
N ALA A 75 10.84 0.66 14.43
CA ALA A 75 9.64 1.50 14.41
C ALA A 75 9.30 1.97 12.99
N VAL A 76 8.01 2.05 12.67
CA VAL A 76 7.56 2.66 11.42
C VAL A 76 7.44 4.18 11.56
N ASP A 77 7.92 4.90 10.55
CA ASP A 77 7.61 6.30 10.34
C ASP A 77 6.35 6.40 9.47
N ALA A 78 5.18 6.37 10.11
CA ALA A 78 3.89 6.29 9.40
C ALA A 78 3.61 7.51 8.50
N ASP A 79 4.24 8.66 8.77
CA ASP A 79 4.08 9.86 7.96
C ASP A 79 4.94 9.81 6.69
N SER A 80 5.85 8.83 6.58
CA SER A 80 6.70 8.62 5.38
C SER A 80 6.07 7.76 4.29
N VAL A 81 4.84 7.27 4.52
CA VAL A 81 4.14 6.37 3.59
C VAL A 81 3.78 7.14 2.32
N GLN A 82 4.16 6.58 1.17
CA GLN A 82 3.91 7.20 -0.12
C GLN A 82 3.77 6.16 -1.24
N ILE A 83 2.98 6.50 -2.24
CA ILE A 83 3.01 5.86 -3.56
C ILE A 83 4.14 6.53 -4.34
N LEU A 84 5.13 5.75 -4.74
CA LEU A 84 6.34 6.24 -5.38
C LEU A 84 6.14 6.30 -6.90
N LYS A 85 6.36 7.48 -7.47
CA LYS A 85 6.28 7.71 -8.92
C LYS A 85 7.63 8.26 -9.39
N PHE A 86 8.43 7.38 -10.00
CA PHE A 86 9.73 7.74 -10.57
C PHE A 86 9.59 8.18 -12.03
N ASP A 87 10.60 8.90 -12.52
CA ASP A 87 10.65 9.35 -13.92
C ASP A 87 10.49 8.16 -14.87
N GLY A 88 9.62 8.32 -15.87
CA GLY A 88 9.30 7.28 -16.86
C GLY A 88 8.24 6.27 -16.43
N MET A 89 7.90 6.15 -15.14
CA MET A 89 6.90 5.18 -14.68
C MET A 89 5.45 5.60 -14.94
N VAL A 90 5.21 6.88 -15.22
CA VAL A 90 3.87 7.44 -15.37
C VAL A 90 3.59 7.73 -16.84
N ASN A 91 2.50 7.18 -17.36
CA ASN A 91 1.98 7.55 -18.68
C ASN A 91 1.38 8.97 -18.62
N PRO A 92 1.84 9.95 -19.42
CA PRO A 92 1.42 11.35 -19.31
C PRO A 92 0.05 11.68 -19.94
N GLY A 93 -0.81 10.68 -20.18
CA GLY A 93 -2.13 10.86 -20.79
C GLY A 93 -3.17 11.55 -19.89
N THR A 94 -4.39 11.71 -20.41
CA THR A 94 -5.55 12.29 -19.68
C THR A 94 -5.81 11.60 -18.34
N TYR A 95 -5.52 10.30 -18.27
CA TYR A 95 -5.61 9.48 -17.07
C TYR A 95 -4.21 8.93 -16.78
N PRO A 96 -3.41 9.62 -15.96
CA PRO A 96 -2.06 9.16 -15.62
C PRO A 96 -2.11 7.81 -14.88
N SER A 97 -1.33 6.86 -15.35
CA SER A 97 -1.27 5.49 -14.81
C SER A 97 0.15 4.91 -14.95
N PRO A 98 0.46 3.79 -14.26
CA PRO A 98 1.73 3.10 -14.45
C PRO A 98 1.95 2.69 -15.91
N VAL A 99 3.20 2.72 -16.36
CA VAL A 99 3.60 2.17 -17.66
C VAL A 99 3.86 0.67 -17.48
N PRO A 100 2.97 -0.22 -17.95
CA PRO A 100 3.14 -1.65 -17.74
C PRO A 100 4.29 -2.17 -18.61
N PHE A 101 5.10 -3.07 -18.05
CA PHE A 101 6.03 -3.88 -18.83
C PHE A 101 5.30 -4.89 -19.74
N GLY A 102 4.07 -5.28 -19.37
CA GLY A 102 3.28 -6.25 -20.12
C GLY A 102 3.65 -7.71 -19.80
N GLY A 103 3.42 -8.61 -20.77
CA GLY A 103 3.49 -10.06 -20.56
C GLY A 103 2.11 -10.69 -20.33
N MET A 104 2.06 -12.01 -20.10
CA MET A 104 0.80 -12.78 -19.96
C MET A 104 -0.13 -12.74 -21.20
N GLY A 105 0.45 -12.74 -22.41
CA GLY A 105 -0.30 -12.81 -23.67
C GLY A 105 -0.41 -11.47 -24.42
N ASN A 106 0.07 -10.38 -23.83
CA ASN A 106 0.25 -9.10 -24.49
C ASN A 106 1.70 -8.90 -24.97
N GLU A 107 1.92 -7.93 -25.86
CA GLU A 107 3.26 -7.50 -26.24
C GLU A 107 4.04 -6.98 -25.02
N VAL A 108 5.33 -7.26 -25.02
CA VAL A 108 6.25 -6.78 -23.97
C VAL A 108 6.70 -5.36 -24.33
N ASN A 109 6.52 -4.45 -23.38
CA ASN A 109 7.06 -3.10 -23.43
C ASN A 109 8.37 -3.04 -22.64
N GLN A 110 9.51 -3.08 -23.33
CA GLN A 110 10.84 -3.04 -22.67
C GLN A 110 11.14 -1.70 -21.97
N GLU A 111 10.38 -0.65 -22.27
CA GLU A 111 10.46 0.65 -21.60
C GLU A 111 9.45 0.76 -20.43
N GLY A 112 8.61 -0.25 -20.24
CA GLY A 112 7.66 -0.34 -19.14
C GLY A 112 8.27 -0.92 -17.86
N PHE A 113 7.56 -0.73 -16.76
CA PHE A 113 8.04 -1.09 -15.42
C PHE A 113 7.13 -2.13 -14.78
N SER A 114 5.88 -1.74 -14.48
CA SER A 114 4.84 -2.55 -13.85
C SER A 114 3.50 -1.87 -14.06
N ASP A 115 2.43 -2.64 -14.03
CA ASP A 115 1.05 -2.17 -13.92
C ASP A 115 0.70 -1.63 -12.51
N HIS A 116 1.64 -1.71 -11.56
CA HIS A 116 1.55 -1.11 -10.23
C HIS A 116 2.65 -0.06 -9.99
N PHE A 117 2.31 1.03 -9.33
CA PHE A 117 3.28 1.91 -8.68
C PHE A 117 3.79 1.29 -7.38
N PRO A 118 5.10 1.37 -7.10
CA PRO A 118 5.63 0.93 -5.81
C PRO A 118 5.11 1.79 -4.66
N ILE A 119 5.01 1.19 -3.48
CA ILE A 119 4.78 1.91 -2.22
C ILE A 119 6.05 1.92 -1.37
N GLY A 120 6.29 3.05 -0.69
CA GLY A 120 7.46 3.25 0.17
C GLY A 120 7.06 3.56 1.61
N LEU A 121 7.85 3.05 2.56
CA LEU A 121 7.75 3.34 3.98
C LEU A 121 9.17 3.39 4.56
N ARG A 122 9.45 4.38 5.41
CA ARG A 122 10.67 4.41 6.22
C ARG A 122 10.46 3.66 7.53
N VAL A 123 11.46 2.87 7.88
CA VAL A 123 11.56 2.18 9.17
C VAL A 123 12.84 2.67 9.84
N THR A 124 12.79 2.90 11.15
CA THR A 124 13.95 3.26 11.97
C THR A 124 14.30 2.10 12.89
N GLU A 125 15.59 1.89 13.11
CA GLU A 125 16.11 0.91 14.06
C GLU A 125 16.89 1.65 15.16
N ALA A 126 16.78 1.19 16.40
CA ALA A 126 17.62 1.65 17.50
C ALA A 126 18.97 0.91 17.46
N ASP A 127 20.06 1.67 17.58
CA ASP A 127 21.44 1.15 17.62
C ASP A 127 21.70 0.15 18.77
#